data_AF-A0A3D5P1B6-F1
#
_entry.id   AF-A0A3D5P1B6-F1
#
_cell.length_a   1.000
_cell.length_b   1.000
_cell.length_c   1.000
_cell.angle_alpha   90.00
_cell.angle_beta   90.00
_cell.angle_gamma   90.00
#
_symmetry.space_group_name_H-M   'P 1'
#
loop_
_entity.id
_entity.type
_entity.pdbx_description
1 polymer ?
#
loop_
_entity_poly.entity_id
_entity_poly.type
_entity_poly.pdbx_seq_one_letter_code
_entity_poly.pdbx_strand_id
1 'polypeptide(L)'
;ENLDGSGFPDKFSGDEIPLESKIIKAATDFSRAIQNVTDHGQIYRIYNAMKTESDIKYDAMVVSILKDYVDTIANRRTRRKVETVSLAHLQPGMVLAADLYTNTGIKLMPEGMELTDASIKGILNYSYNDPLPPGVKVVVS
;
A
#
# COMPACT_ATOMS: atom_id res chain seq x y z
N GLU A 1 26.42 13.79 2.57
CA GLU A 1 26.90 13.54 3.94
C GLU A 1 26.08 12.49 4.67
N ASN A 2 26.73 11.70 5.53
CA ASN A 2 26.10 10.85 6.55
C ASN A 2 26.23 11.57 7.89
N LEU A 3 25.31 11.36 8.83
CA LEU A 3 25.31 12.08 10.09
C LEU A 3 26.61 11.85 10.90
N ASP A 4 27.22 10.68 10.80
CA ASP A 4 28.49 10.32 11.44
C ASP A 4 29.75 10.87 10.73
N GLY A 5 29.59 11.64 9.64
CA GLY A 5 30.72 12.18 8.86
C GLY A 5 31.38 11.17 7.92
N SER A 6 30.87 9.94 7.81
CA SER A 6 31.37 8.92 6.85
C SER A 6 30.95 9.18 5.40
N GLY A 7 30.15 10.23 5.19
CA GLY A 7 29.62 10.62 3.88
C GLY A 7 30.64 11.32 2.98
N PHE A 8 30.12 11.85 1.88
CA PHE A 8 30.86 12.63 0.89
C PHE A 8 29.98 13.80 0.43
N PRO A 9 30.57 14.86 -0.19
CA PRO A 9 32.00 15.04 -0.45
C PRO A 9 32.80 15.71 0.67
N ASP A 10 32.16 16.53 1.50
CA ASP A 10 32.80 17.44 2.46
C ASP A 10 33.02 16.76 3.83
N LYS A 11 32.33 15.64 4.08
CA LYS A 11 32.39 14.84 5.32
C LYS A 11 31.87 15.57 6.56
N PHE A 12 31.00 16.56 6.37
CA PHE A 12 30.31 17.20 7.49
C PHE A 12 29.54 16.17 8.32
N SER A 13 29.51 16.41 9.63
CA SER A 13 28.92 15.52 10.62
C SER A 13 27.94 16.27 11.52
N GLY A 14 26.97 15.54 12.10
CA GLY A 14 26.04 16.07 13.10
C GLY A 14 25.41 17.41 12.70
N ASP A 15 25.76 18.45 13.44
CA ASP A 15 25.21 19.81 13.28
C ASP A 15 25.88 20.64 12.18
N GLU A 16 27.01 20.19 11.64
CA GLU A 16 27.66 20.82 10.48
C GLU A 16 26.84 20.62 9.19
N ILE A 17 25.99 19.59 9.17
CA ILE A 17 25.09 19.32 8.06
C ILE A 17 23.83 20.19 8.21
N PRO A 18 23.51 21.07 7.24
CA PRO A 18 22.28 21.86 7.29
C PRO A 18 21.04 20.99 7.42
N LEU A 19 20.02 21.46 8.12
CA LEU A 19 18.77 20.72 8.34
C LEU A 19 18.11 20.31 7.01
N GLU A 20 18.13 21.20 6.02
CA GLU A 20 17.60 20.97 4.69
C GLU A 20 18.31 19.79 4.00
N SER A 21 19.64 19.69 4.16
CA SER A 21 20.43 18.57 3.64
C SER A 21 20.09 17.26 4.33
N LYS A 22 19.87 17.28 5.66
CA LYS A 22 19.41 16.10 6.43
C LYS A 22 18.03 15.62 5.93
N ILE A 23 17.10 16.56 5.70
CA ILE A 23 15.77 16.28 5.14
C ILE A 23 15.85 15.67 3.74
N ILE A 24 16.59 16.33 2.82
CA ILE A 24 16.73 15.88 1.43
C ILE A 24 17.33 14.47 1.39
N LYS A 25 18.36 14.19 2.20
CA LYS A 25 18.96 12.86 2.28
C LYS A 25 17.94 11.79 2.63
N ALA A 26 17.24 11.95 3.76
CA ALA A 26 16.29 10.94 4.22
C ALA A 26 15.14 10.75 3.21
N ALA A 27 14.58 11.85 2.69
CA ALA A 27 13.51 11.78 1.69
C ALA A 27 13.96 11.09 0.39
N THR A 28 15.16 11.41 -0.09
CA THR A 28 15.71 10.85 -1.34
C THR A 28 16.03 9.37 -1.19
N ASP A 29 16.72 8.98 -0.12
CA ASP A 29 17.11 7.59 0.13
C ASP A 29 15.86 6.72 0.30
N PHE A 30 14.85 7.19 1.05
CA PHE A 30 13.57 6.50 1.17
C PHE A 30 12.85 6.40 -0.18
N SER A 31 12.70 7.50 -0.92
CA SER A 31 11.99 7.53 -2.21
C SER A 31 12.62 6.58 -3.23
N ARG A 32 13.96 6.50 -3.28
CA ARG A 32 14.68 5.55 -4.14
C ARG A 32 14.45 4.11 -3.69
N ALA A 33 14.56 3.83 -2.40
CA ALA A 33 14.39 2.49 -1.85
C ALA A 33 12.99 1.91 -2.14
N ILE A 34 11.96 2.77 -2.17
CA ILE A 34 10.59 2.32 -2.45
C ILE A 34 10.21 2.38 -3.93
N GLN A 35 11.05 2.82 -4.87
CA GLN A 35 10.62 3.17 -6.24
C GLN A 35 9.71 2.12 -6.91
N ASN A 36 10.02 0.83 -6.77
CA ASN A 36 9.27 -0.29 -7.35
C ASN A 36 8.52 -1.14 -6.30
N VAL A 37 8.30 -0.61 -5.09
CA VAL A 37 7.67 -1.33 -3.99
C VAL A 37 6.19 -0.95 -3.89
N THR A 38 5.31 -1.94 -4.01
CA THR A 38 3.86 -1.82 -3.83
C THR A 38 3.35 -2.48 -2.55
N ASP A 39 4.15 -3.36 -1.94
CA ASP A 39 3.80 -4.04 -0.69
C ASP A 39 3.87 -3.10 0.53
N HIS A 40 2.80 -3.09 1.32
CA HIS A 40 2.70 -2.28 2.55
C HIS A 40 3.80 -2.64 3.54
N GLY A 41 3.99 -3.95 3.77
CA GLY A 41 4.94 -4.44 4.76
C GLY A 41 6.38 -4.08 4.38
N GLN A 42 6.72 -4.17 3.09
CA GLN A 42 8.05 -3.85 2.58
C GLN A 42 8.38 -2.37 2.72
N ILE A 43 7.42 -1.47 2.47
CA ILE A 43 7.61 -0.02 2.69
C ILE A 43 7.97 0.26 4.16
N TYR A 44 7.27 -0.38 5.10
CA TYR A 44 7.58 -0.25 6.52
C TYR A 44 8.91 -0.90 6.92
N ARG A 45 9.30 -2.03 6.31
CA ARG A 45 10.63 -2.64 6.54
C ARG A 45 11.75 -1.70 6.12
N ILE A 46 11.60 -1.01 4.99
CA ILE A 46 12.56 -0.01 4.51
C ILE A 46 12.66 1.15 5.50
N TYR A 47 11.53 1.71 5.92
CA TYR A 47 11.51 2.76 6.94
C TYR A 47 12.19 2.32 8.25
N ASN A 48 11.89 1.12 8.74
CA ASN A 48 12.50 0.59 9.96
C ASN A 48 14.02 0.40 9.83
N ALA A 49 14.50 -0.01 8.66
CA ALA A 49 15.95 -0.08 8.38
C ALA A 49 16.60 1.31 8.44
N MET A 50 15.97 2.34 7.87
CA MET A 50 16.46 3.71 8.01
C MET A 50 16.44 4.18 9.47
N LYS A 51 15.39 3.82 10.22
CA LYS A 51 15.29 4.13 11.65
C LYS A 51 16.42 3.48 12.47
N THR A 52 16.83 2.26 12.13
CA THR A 52 18.00 1.63 12.79
C THR A 52 19.33 2.30 12.48
N GLU A 53 19.40 3.06 11.38
CA GLU A 53 20.57 3.86 11.00
C GLU A 53 20.47 5.33 11.46
N SER A 54 19.52 5.65 12.35
CA SER A 54 19.45 6.96 13.01
C SER A 54 20.74 7.22 13.79
N ASP A 55 21.14 8.47 13.85
CA ASP A 55 22.37 8.96 14.49
C ASP A 55 23.68 8.47 13.83
N ILE A 56 23.59 7.61 12.81
CA ILE A 56 24.72 7.17 11.98
C ILE A 56 24.61 7.80 10.59
N LYS A 57 23.54 7.49 9.85
CA LYS A 57 23.33 8.02 8.50
C LYS A 57 22.32 9.15 8.45
N TYR A 58 21.32 9.12 9.34
CA TYR A 58 20.20 10.04 9.30
C TYR A 58 20.01 10.71 10.66
N ASP A 59 19.55 11.95 10.63
CA ASP A 59 19.10 12.66 11.82
C ASP A 59 17.81 12.01 12.35
N ALA A 60 17.78 11.65 13.64
CA ALA A 60 16.66 10.93 14.24
C ALA A 60 15.34 11.71 14.18
N MET A 61 15.38 13.04 14.30
CA MET A 61 14.17 13.87 14.23
C MET A 61 13.60 13.87 12.81
N VAL A 62 14.46 13.98 11.80
CA VAL A 62 14.07 13.90 10.39
C VAL A 62 13.43 12.55 10.08
N VAL A 63 14.05 11.44 10.51
CA VAL A 63 13.48 10.09 10.31
C VAL A 63 12.13 9.96 11.01
N SER A 64 11.98 10.53 12.22
CA SER A 64 10.69 10.51 12.91
C SER A 64 9.58 11.22 12.13
N ILE A 65 9.88 12.40 11.55
CA ILE A 65 8.91 13.17 10.75
C ILE A 65 8.59 12.46 9.43
N LEU A 66 9.56 11.74 8.85
CA LEU A 66 9.36 10.95 7.63
C LEU A 66 8.25 9.90 7.78
N LYS A 67 7.93 9.46 9.00
CA LYS A 67 6.88 8.46 9.28
C LYS A 67 5.52 8.83 8.68
N ASP A 68 5.11 10.09 8.77
CA ASP A 68 3.80 10.52 8.24
C ASP A 68 3.73 10.38 6.72
N TYR A 69 4.85 10.65 6.04
CA TYR A 69 4.98 10.44 4.61
C TYR A 69 4.99 8.94 4.25
N VAL A 70 5.70 8.12 5.04
CA VAL A 70 5.70 6.66 4.91
C VAL A 70 4.28 6.11 4.97
N ASP A 71 3.48 6.57 5.94
CA ASP A 71 2.10 6.14 6.13
C ASP A 71 1.21 6.53 4.96
N THR A 72 1.39 7.76 4.49
CA THR A 72 0.66 8.27 3.32
C THR A 72 0.97 7.45 2.07
N ILE A 73 2.24 7.16 1.81
CA ILE A 73 2.66 6.42 0.61
C ILE A 73 2.31 4.94 0.70
N ALA A 74 2.55 4.32 1.85
CA ALA A 74 2.18 2.93 2.09
C ALA A 74 0.68 2.74 1.80
N ASN A 75 -0.17 3.55 2.43
CA ASN A 75 -1.61 3.50 2.20
C ASN A 75 -2.02 3.82 0.75
N ARG A 76 -1.39 4.80 0.10
CA ARG A 76 -1.72 5.14 -1.30
C ARG A 76 -1.39 4.01 -2.27
N ARG A 77 -0.25 3.34 -2.07
CA ARG A 77 0.20 2.24 -2.95
C ARG A 77 -0.52 0.92 -2.65
N THR A 78 -1.04 0.77 -1.43
CA THR A 78 -1.70 -0.46 -0.98
C THR A 78 -3.21 -0.36 -0.98
N ARG A 79 -3.77 0.84 -1.23
CA ARG A 79 -5.14 1.00 -1.71
C ARG A 79 -5.25 0.26 -3.04
N ARG A 80 -5.47 -1.05 -2.91
CA ARG A 80 -6.14 -1.91 -3.89
C ARG A 80 -7.25 -1.07 -4.48
N LYS A 81 -7.17 -0.75 -5.77
CA LYS A 81 -8.18 0.07 -6.40
C LYS A 81 -9.47 -0.75 -6.32
N VAL A 82 -10.39 -0.31 -5.46
CA VAL A 82 -11.68 -0.96 -5.34
C VAL A 82 -12.56 -0.38 -6.43
N GLU A 83 -12.93 -1.22 -7.39
CA GLU A 83 -13.87 -0.87 -8.44
C GLU A 83 -15.20 -1.56 -8.20
N THR A 84 -16.28 -0.90 -8.59
CA THR A 84 -17.60 -1.52 -8.63
C THR A 84 -17.84 -1.99 -10.05
N VAL A 85 -17.83 -3.30 -10.27
CA VAL A 85 -18.08 -3.93 -11.57
C VAL A 85 -19.49 -4.51 -11.57
N SER A 86 -20.21 -4.32 -12.68
CA SER A 86 -21.48 -5.00 -12.88
C SER A 86 -21.29 -6.52 -12.98
N LEU A 87 -22.32 -7.30 -12.66
CA LEU A 87 -22.28 -8.77 -12.73
C LEU A 87 -21.80 -9.31 -14.08
N ALA A 88 -22.17 -8.66 -15.19
CA ALA A 88 -21.76 -9.05 -16.54
C ALA A 88 -20.26 -8.83 -16.83
N HIS A 89 -19.56 -8.04 -16.02
CA HIS A 89 -18.14 -7.72 -16.16
C HIS A 89 -17.26 -8.41 -15.11
N LEU A 90 -17.81 -9.35 -14.34
CA LEU A 90 -17.00 -10.18 -13.44
C LEU A 90 -16.07 -11.07 -14.27
N GLN A 91 -14.80 -11.09 -13.88
CA GLN A 91 -13.77 -11.89 -14.54
C GLN A 91 -13.04 -12.77 -13.51
N PRO A 92 -12.60 -13.97 -13.92
CA PRO A 92 -11.72 -14.78 -13.08
C PRO A 92 -10.47 -14.01 -12.64
N GLY A 93 -10.03 -14.21 -11.40
CA GLY A 93 -8.89 -13.53 -10.79
C GLY A 93 -9.24 -12.23 -10.05
N MET A 94 -10.44 -11.67 -10.24
CA MET A 94 -10.91 -10.56 -9.41
C MET A 94 -11.08 -11.01 -7.95
N VAL A 95 -10.74 -10.17 -6.98
CA VAL A 95 -10.90 -10.49 -5.55
C VAL A 95 -12.00 -9.62 -4.95
N LEU A 96 -12.96 -10.22 -4.25
CA LEU A 96 -14.03 -9.46 -3.59
C LEU A 96 -13.44 -8.48 -2.57
N ALA A 97 -13.79 -7.20 -2.68
CA ALA A 97 -13.35 -6.14 -1.78
C ALA A 97 -14.31 -5.93 -0.59
N ALA A 98 -15.41 -6.69 -0.53
CA ALA A 98 -16.36 -6.74 0.56
C ALA A 98 -17.15 -8.06 0.46
N ASP A 99 -17.81 -8.46 1.55
CA ASP A 99 -18.78 -9.55 1.53
C ASP A 99 -19.87 -9.31 0.47
N LEU A 100 -20.19 -10.33 -0.31
CA LEU A 100 -21.27 -10.29 -1.31
C LEU A 100 -22.55 -10.86 -0.71
N TYR A 101 -23.61 -10.07 -0.75
CA TYR A 101 -24.95 -10.45 -0.28
C TYR A 101 -25.97 -10.33 -1.42
N THR A 102 -27.03 -11.15 -1.37
CA THR A 102 -28.25 -10.90 -2.15
C THR A 102 -28.99 -9.66 -1.63
N ASN A 103 -29.95 -9.14 -2.40
CA ASN A 103 -30.77 -8.01 -1.94
C ASN A 103 -31.67 -8.38 -0.74
N THR A 104 -31.91 -9.68 -0.50
CA THR A 104 -32.60 -10.18 0.69
C THR A 104 -31.70 -10.33 1.91
N GLY A 105 -30.39 -10.09 1.77
CA GLY A 105 -29.42 -10.11 2.87
C GLY A 105 -28.73 -11.46 3.11
N ILE A 106 -28.87 -12.42 2.20
CA ILE A 106 -28.18 -13.72 2.29
C ILE A 106 -26.73 -13.53 1.82
N LYS A 107 -25.76 -13.88 2.67
CA LYS A 107 -24.34 -13.86 2.29
C LYS A 107 -24.04 -14.96 1.28
N LEU A 108 -23.59 -14.60 0.09
CA LEU A 108 -23.16 -15.54 -0.94
C LEU A 108 -21.68 -15.88 -0.82
N MET A 109 -20.83 -14.87 -0.62
CA MET A 109 -19.37 -15.04 -0.61
C MET A 109 -18.70 -14.06 0.35
N PRO A 110 -17.59 -14.46 0.99
CA PRO A 110 -16.84 -13.58 1.87
C PRO A 110 -15.92 -12.62 1.11
N GLU A 111 -15.63 -11.47 1.74
CA GLU A 111 -14.52 -10.59 1.37
C GLU A 111 -13.21 -11.38 1.23
N GLY A 112 -12.38 -10.99 0.26
CA GLY A 112 -11.08 -11.60 0.02
C GLY A 112 -11.13 -12.88 -0.81
N MET A 113 -12.32 -13.37 -1.18
CA MET A 113 -12.46 -14.50 -2.10
C MET A 113 -12.07 -14.09 -3.52
N GLU A 114 -11.18 -14.86 -4.14
CA GLU A 114 -10.86 -14.75 -5.56
C GLU A 114 -11.96 -15.41 -6.40
N LEU A 115 -12.44 -14.70 -7.41
CA LEU A 115 -13.45 -15.17 -8.33
C LEU A 115 -12.83 -16.14 -9.34
N THR A 116 -13.39 -17.34 -9.39
CA THR A 116 -13.14 -18.34 -10.45
C THR A 116 -14.33 -18.39 -11.40
N ASP A 117 -14.16 -18.99 -12.59
CA ASP A 117 -15.28 -19.24 -13.52
C ASP A 117 -16.46 -19.95 -12.84
N ALA A 118 -16.19 -20.90 -11.95
CA ALA A 118 -17.21 -21.62 -11.20
C ALA A 118 -17.96 -20.70 -10.23
N SER A 119 -17.25 -19.85 -9.49
CA SER A 119 -17.85 -18.89 -8.57
C SER A 119 -18.71 -17.85 -9.30
N ILE A 120 -18.24 -17.36 -10.46
CA ILE A 120 -18.97 -16.38 -11.28
C ILE A 120 -20.26 -16.98 -11.83
N LYS A 121 -20.21 -18.22 -12.36
CA LYS A 121 -21.43 -18.95 -12.76
C LYS A 121 -22.40 -19.10 -11.60
N GLY A 122 -21.91 -19.40 -10.40
CA GLY A 122 -22.71 -19.46 -9.18
C GLY A 122 -23.42 -18.14 -8.89
N ILE A 123 -22.69 -17.02 -8.89
CA ILE A 123 -23.23 -15.68 -8.68
C ILE A 123 -24.34 -15.37 -9.70
N LEU A 124 -24.09 -15.63 -10.99
CA LEU A 124 -25.06 -15.37 -12.05
C LEU A 124 -26.32 -16.25 -11.91
N ASN A 125 -26.17 -17.52 -11.54
CA ASN A 125 -27.31 -18.40 -11.28
C ASN A 125 -28.14 -17.95 -10.08
N TYR A 126 -27.49 -17.46 -9.02
CA TYR A 126 -28.21 -16.87 -7.87
C TYR A 126 -28.95 -15.61 -8.28
N SER A 127 -28.34 -14.73 -9.10
CA SER A 127 -28.96 -13.49 -9.57
C SER A 127 -30.29 -13.69 -10.29
N TYR A 128 -30.51 -14.86 -10.89
CA TYR A 128 -31.74 -15.22 -11.59
C TYR A 128 -32.91 -15.47 -10.64
N ASN A 129 -32.64 -16.01 -9.45
CA ASN A 129 -33.67 -16.38 -8.47
C ASN A 129 -33.82 -15.33 -7.36
N ASP A 130 -32.73 -14.70 -6.95
CA ASP A 130 -32.70 -13.63 -5.95
C ASP A 130 -31.84 -12.47 -6.47
N PRO A 131 -32.44 -11.29 -6.71
CA PRO A 131 -31.73 -10.13 -7.23
C PRO A 131 -30.50 -9.79 -6.39
N LEU A 132 -29.38 -9.59 -7.07
CA LEU A 132 -28.14 -9.10 -6.48
C LEU A 132 -28.01 -7.57 -6.61
N PRO A 133 -27.11 -6.93 -5.85
CA PRO A 133 -26.78 -5.53 -6.07
C PRO A 133 -26.32 -5.30 -7.52
N PRO A 134 -26.59 -4.12 -8.09
CA PRO A 134 -26.25 -3.80 -9.48
C PRO A 134 -24.75 -3.82 -9.78
N GLY A 135 -23.90 -3.79 -8.74
CA GLY A 135 -22.46 -3.89 -8.86
C GLY A 135 -21.83 -4.58 -7.66
N VAL A 136 -20.70 -5.25 -7.92
CA VAL A 136 -19.89 -5.98 -6.97
C VAL A 136 -18.58 -5.22 -6.79
N LYS A 137 -18.18 -5.01 -5.53
CA LYS A 137 -16.91 -4.36 -5.22
C LYS A 137 -15.78 -5.37 -5.33
N VAL A 138 -14.82 -5.12 -6.22
CA VAL A 138 -13.65 -5.96 -6.42
C VAL A 138 -12.37 -5.15 -6.26
N VAL A 139 -11.34 -5.81 -5.78
CA VAL A 139 -9.96 -5.36 -5.86
C VAL A 139 -9.49 -5.63 -7.28
N VAL A 140 -9.12 -4.57 -8.00
CA VAL A 140 -8.35 -4.67 -9.23
C VAL A 140 -6.88 -4.42 -8.91
N SER A 141 -6.05 -5.37 -9.33
CA SER A 141 -4.58 -5.28 -9.38
C SER A 141 -4.12 -4.46 -10.57
#